data_AF-A0A835V3M7-F1
#
_entry.id   AF-A0A835V3M7-F1
#
_cell.length_a   1.000
_cell.length_b   1.000
_cell.length_c   1.000
_cell.angle_alpha   90.00
_cell.angle_beta   90.00
_cell.angle_gamma   90.00
#
_symmetry.space_group_name_H-M   'P 1'
#
loop_
_entity.id
_entity.type
_entity.pdbx_description
1 polymer ?
#
loop_
_entity_poly.entity_id
_entity_poly.type
_entity_poly.pdbx_seq_one_letter_code
_entity_poly.pdbx_strand_id
1 'polypeptide(L)'
;MIISAASGGATDLSFHLEGYSWQILNCFLTASYSLTLRRIMDIAEQATKSGTLNEFSMVLLNNLLSLPLGLLLIFVFGEVDYICKTPLLKMPTFWLVITVSGFLGLFISFTSIWFLHKTSATTYSLIGSLNKIPLSIAGIVLFNVPTSMPNSLSILFGLLAGILFAKAKMSGSKL
;
A
#
# COMPACT_ATOMS: atom_id res chain seq x y z
N MET A 1 15.76 -11.54 -2.59
CA MET A 1 14.41 -11.09 -2.98
C MET A 1 13.86 -11.86 -4.18
N ILE A 2 14.56 -11.94 -5.32
CA ILE A 2 14.05 -12.69 -6.49
C ILE A 2 13.92 -14.19 -6.20
N ILE A 3 14.97 -14.82 -5.66
CA ILE A 3 14.97 -16.25 -5.33
C ILE A 3 13.91 -16.58 -4.27
N SER A 4 13.76 -15.73 -3.25
CA SER A 4 12.72 -15.91 -2.22
C SER A 4 11.30 -15.71 -2.75
N ALA A 5 11.11 -14.81 -3.73
CA ALA A 5 9.81 -14.64 -4.38
C ALA A 5 9.46 -15.84 -5.27
N ALA A 6 10.45 -16.37 -6.00
CA ALA A 6 10.29 -17.58 -6.81
C ALA A 6 10.02 -18.82 -5.94
N SER A 7 10.75 -18.99 -4.83
CA SER A 7 10.53 -20.10 -3.91
C SER A 7 9.20 -19.96 -3.15
N GLY A 8 8.83 -18.75 -2.75
CA GLY A 8 7.54 -18.44 -2.13
C GLY A 8 6.39 -18.79 -3.07
N GLY A 9 6.44 -18.35 -4.33
CA GLY A 9 5.42 -18.70 -5.33
C GLY A 9 5.36 -20.20 -5.64
N ALA A 10 6.50 -20.87 -5.70
CA ALA A 10 6.56 -22.32 -5.95
C ALA A 10 6.09 -23.17 -4.76
N THR A 11 6.14 -22.64 -3.54
CA THR A 11 5.74 -23.33 -2.30
C THR A 11 4.39 -22.84 -1.76
N ASP A 12 3.72 -21.98 -2.52
CA ASP A 12 2.39 -21.47 -2.20
C ASP A 12 1.37 -22.62 -2.24
N LEU A 13 0.55 -22.74 -1.19
CA LEU A 13 -0.49 -23.77 -1.12
C LEU A 13 -1.61 -23.54 -2.14
N SER A 14 -1.78 -22.32 -2.64
CA SER A 14 -2.85 -21.95 -3.57
C SER A 14 -2.33 -20.97 -4.62
N PHE A 15 -1.55 -21.47 -5.57
CA PHE A 15 -1.05 -20.64 -6.67
C PHE A 15 -2.21 -20.20 -7.58
N HIS A 16 -2.46 -18.88 -7.60
CA HIS A 16 -3.44 -18.26 -8.49
C HIS A 16 -2.75 -17.27 -9.43
N LEU A 17 -2.61 -17.63 -10.70
CA LEU A 17 -1.93 -16.81 -11.71
C LEU A 17 -2.52 -15.38 -11.78
N GLU A 18 -3.84 -15.26 -11.71
CA GLU A 18 -4.54 -13.97 -11.70
C GLU A 18 -4.09 -13.08 -10.53
N GLY A 19 -3.99 -13.64 -9.32
CA GLY A 19 -3.53 -12.92 -8.13
C GLY A 19 -2.09 -12.46 -8.25
N TYR A 20 -1.20 -13.31 -8.75
CA TYR A 20 0.20 -12.96 -8.98
C TYR A 20 0.38 -11.90 -10.08
N SER A 21 -0.37 -11.97 -11.17
CA SER A 21 -0.40 -10.92 -12.21
C SER A 21 -0.86 -9.58 -11.63
N TRP A 22 -1.89 -9.59 -10.79
CA TRP A 22 -2.35 -8.39 -10.08
C TRP A 22 -1.32 -7.82 -9.11
N GLN A 23 -0.58 -8.68 -8.40
CA GLN A 23 0.48 -8.23 -7.50
C GLN A 23 1.64 -7.56 -8.26
N ILE A 24 2.00 -8.07 -9.44
CA ILE A 24 3.04 -7.45 -10.30
C ILE A 24 2.56 -6.07 -10.76
N LEU A 25 1.34 -5.96 -11.28
CA LEU A 25 0.79 -4.67 -11.70
C LEU A 25 0.74 -3.67 -10.52
N ASN A 26 0.29 -4.12 -9.35
CA ASN A 26 0.25 -3.30 -8.14
C ASN A 26 1.63 -2.75 -7.77
N CYS A 27 2.71 -3.55 -7.90
CA CYS A 27 4.07 -3.10 -7.65
C CYS A 27 4.48 -1.96 -8.61
N PHE A 28 4.19 -2.10 -9.91
CA PHE A 28 4.48 -1.04 -10.89
C PHE A 28 3.69 0.24 -10.59
N LEU A 29 2.37 0.13 -10.37
CA LEU A 29 1.52 1.27 -10.06
C LEU A 29 1.94 1.98 -8.77
N THR A 30 2.31 1.23 -7.73
CA THR A 30 2.76 1.80 -6.45
C THR A 30 4.08 2.55 -6.60
N ALA A 31 5.02 2.02 -7.38
CA ALA A 31 6.28 2.69 -7.68
C ALA A 31 6.07 3.98 -8.49
N SER A 32 5.26 3.90 -9.56
CA SER A 32 4.90 5.05 -10.38
C SER A 32 4.19 6.13 -9.57
N TYR A 33 3.22 5.76 -8.72
CA TYR A 33 2.54 6.68 -7.82
C TYR A 33 3.50 7.38 -6.87
N SER A 34 4.38 6.64 -6.19
CA SER A 34 5.31 7.22 -5.19
C SER A 34 6.30 8.22 -5.83
N LEU A 35 6.78 7.93 -7.04
CA LEU A 35 7.66 8.82 -7.79
C LEU A 35 6.92 10.06 -8.32
N THR A 36 5.74 9.87 -8.92
CA THR A 36 4.93 10.97 -9.45
C THR A 36 4.47 11.90 -8.33
N LEU A 37 4.01 11.35 -7.20
CA LEU A 37 3.59 12.12 -6.05
C LEU A 37 4.74 12.98 -5.52
N ARG A 38 5.95 12.41 -5.38
CA ARG A 38 7.12 13.19 -4.96
C ARG A 38 7.44 14.32 -5.93
N ARG A 39 7.43 14.04 -7.24
CA ARG A 39 7.64 15.06 -8.28
C ARG A 39 6.60 16.17 -8.23
N ILE A 40 5.32 15.83 -8.03
CA ILE A 40 4.24 16.82 -7.92
C ILE A 40 4.41 17.68 -6.67
N MET A 41 4.82 17.10 -5.54
CA MET A 41 5.11 17.85 -4.32
C MET A 41 6.24 18.87 -4.56
N ASP A 42 7.35 18.45 -5.18
CA ASP A 42 8.48 19.33 -5.48
C ASP A 42 8.09 20.46 -6.46
N ILE A 43 7.27 20.18 -7.49
CA ILE A 43 6.77 21.19 -8.45
C ILE A 43 5.80 22.16 -7.77
N ALA A 44 4.90 21.64 -6.93
CA ALA A 44 3.91 22.44 -6.23
C ALA A 44 4.58 23.43 -5.26
N GLU A 45 5.66 23.02 -4.59
CA GLU A 45 6.46 23.91 -3.74
C GLU A 45 7.04 25.09 -4.52
N GLN A 46 7.56 24.85 -5.74
CA GLN A 46 8.11 25.90 -6.62
C GLN A 46 7.04 26.82 -7.22
N ALA A 47 5.84 26.30 -7.49
CA ALA A 47 4.76 27.05 -8.12
C ALA A 47 3.92 27.89 -7.14
N THR A 48 4.06 27.67 -5.83
CA THR A 48 3.21 28.32 -4.81
C THR A 48 3.89 29.58 -4.26
N LYS A 49 3.20 30.73 -4.32
CA LYS A 49 3.72 32.04 -3.86
C LYS A 49 4.10 32.10 -2.37
N SER A 50 3.58 31.20 -1.51
CA SER A 50 3.95 31.11 -0.09
C SER A 50 5.12 30.17 0.19
N GLY A 51 5.67 29.49 -0.82
CA GLY A 51 6.84 28.62 -0.73
C GLY A 51 6.58 27.20 -0.21
N THR A 52 5.39 26.86 0.29
CA THR A 52 5.02 25.49 0.69
C THR A 52 3.52 25.23 0.52
N LEU A 53 3.14 24.06 0.00
CA LEU A 53 1.76 23.58 0.09
C LEU A 53 1.55 22.99 1.49
N ASN A 54 0.50 23.42 2.19
CA ASN A 54 0.16 22.86 3.51
C ASN A 54 -0.05 21.33 3.40
N GLU A 55 0.49 20.53 4.33
CA GLU A 55 0.36 19.07 4.31
C GLU A 55 -1.10 18.61 4.29
N PHE A 56 -1.97 19.33 4.98
CA PHE A 56 -3.40 19.06 4.92
C PHE A 56 -3.98 19.23 3.50
N SER A 57 -3.52 20.25 2.76
CA SER A 57 -3.94 20.49 1.38
C SER A 57 -3.41 19.41 0.43
N MET A 58 -2.18 18.93 0.62
CA MET A 58 -1.63 17.83 -0.16
C MET A 58 -2.43 16.55 0.03
N VAL A 59 -2.80 16.24 1.29
CA VAL A 59 -3.60 15.06 1.62
C VAL A 59 -5.02 15.19 1.06
N LEU A 60 -5.66 16.35 1.23
CA LEU A 60 -7.00 16.59 0.69
C LEU A 60 -7.01 16.45 -0.84
N LEU A 61 -6.04 17.06 -1.52
CA LEU A 61 -5.93 17.01 -2.98
C LEU A 61 -5.71 15.57 -3.47
N ASN A 62 -4.82 14.82 -2.82
CA ASN A 62 -4.55 13.43 -3.19
C ASN A 62 -5.81 12.54 -3.06
N ASN A 63 -6.55 12.68 -1.96
CA ASN A 63 -7.78 11.91 -1.76
C ASN A 63 -8.91 12.37 -2.70
N LEU A 64 -9.05 13.68 -2.94
CA LEU A 64 -10.09 14.23 -3.80
C LEU A 64 -9.87 13.85 -5.27
N LEU A 65 -8.63 13.92 -5.78
CA LEU A 65 -8.29 13.49 -7.15
C LEU A 65 -8.45 11.97 -7.34
N SER A 66 -8.46 11.19 -6.26
CA SER A 66 -8.73 9.75 -6.33
C SER A 66 -10.22 9.43 -6.51
N LEU A 67 -11.13 10.35 -6.16
CA LEU A 67 -12.58 10.10 -6.25
C LEU A 67 -13.09 9.89 -7.68
N PRO A 68 -12.72 10.69 -8.71
CA PRO A 68 -13.21 10.46 -10.07
C PRO A 68 -12.84 9.07 -10.61
N LEU A 69 -11.61 8.63 -10.36
CA LEU A 69 -11.15 7.30 -10.75
C LEU A 69 -11.90 6.21 -9.96
N GLY A 70 -12.08 6.40 -8.65
CA GLY A 70 -12.84 5.48 -7.79
C GLY A 70 -14.29 5.33 -8.24
N LEU A 71 -14.97 6.44 -8.57
CA LEU A 71 -16.33 6.43 -9.11
C LEU A 71 -16.41 5.72 -10.45
N LEU A 72 -15.46 5.97 -11.35
CA LEU A 72 -15.38 5.27 -12.63
C LEU A 72 -15.27 3.75 -12.41
N LEU A 73 -14.37 3.31 -11.52
CA LEU A 73 -14.20 1.90 -11.20
C LEU A 73 -15.48 1.28 -10.61
N ILE A 74 -16.18 1.98 -9.71
CA ILE A 74 -17.47 1.56 -9.15
C ILE A 74 -18.50 1.29 -10.26
N PHE A 75 -18.57 2.16 -11.27
CA PHE A 75 -19.47 1.96 -12.41
C PHE A 75 -19.03 0.82 -13.33
N VAL A 76 -17.74 0.73 -13.66
CA VAL A 76 -17.20 -0.31 -14.56
C VAL A 76 -17.39 -1.72 -13.98
N PHE A 77 -17.24 -1.89 -12.66
CA PHE A 77 -17.41 -3.17 -11.98
C PHE A 77 -18.86 -3.47 -11.54
N GLY A 78 -19.81 -2.55 -11.78
CA GLY A 78 -21.23 -2.77 -11.48
C GLY A 78 -21.57 -2.82 -9.98
N GLU A 79 -20.74 -2.21 -9.13
CA GLU A 79 -20.90 -2.23 -7.67
C GLU A 79 -22.18 -1.52 -7.20
N VAL A 80 -22.68 -0.56 -7.99
CA VAL A 80 -23.94 0.16 -7.69
C VAL A 80 -25.12 -0.80 -7.62
N ASP A 81 -25.24 -1.71 -8.60
CA ASP A 81 -26.32 -2.70 -8.64
C ASP A 81 -26.23 -3.70 -7.49
N TYR A 82 -25.00 -4.08 -7.09
CA TYR A 82 -24.75 -4.97 -5.98
C TYR A 82 -25.18 -4.36 -4.64
N ILE A 83 -24.81 -3.11 -4.39
CA ILE A 83 -25.14 -2.40 -3.14
C ILE A 83 -26.65 -2.14 -3.05
N CYS A 84 -27.34 -1.86 -4.15
CA CYS A 84 -28.80 -1.67 -4.15
C CYS A 84 -29.58 -2.97 -3.83
N LYS A 85 -29.05 -4.14 -4.23
CA LYS A 85 -29.69 -5.43 -4.00
C LYS A 85 -29.39 -6.02 -2.62
N THR A 86 -28.27 -5.67 -2.02
CA THR A 86 -27.84 -6.21 -0.73
C THR A 86 -28.33 -5.33 0.43
N PRO A 87 -28.79 -5.90 1.55
CA PRO A 87 -29.28 -5.12 2.70
C PRO A 87 -28.14 -4.49 3.53
N LEU A 88 -26.91 -4.44 3.02
CA LEU A 88 -25.72 -3.95 3.73
C LEU A 88 -25.90 -2.52 4.24
N LEU A 89 -26.48 -1.64 3.42
CA LEU A 89 -26.74 -0.23 3.78
C LEU A 89 -27.72 -0.04 4.94
N LYS A 90 -28.51 -1.06 5.28
CA LYS A 90 -29.45 -1.01 6.42
C LYS A 90 -28.79 -1.41 7.75
N MET A 91 -27.60 -2.00 7.71
CA MET A 91 -26.93 -2.52 8.90
C MET A 91 -26.14 -1.39 9.61
N PRO A 92 -26.41 -1.09 10.89
CA PRO A 92 -25.66 -0.06 11.60
C PRO A 92 -24.19 -0.44 11.81
N THR A 93 -23.89 -1.74 11.93
CA THR A 93 -22.52 -2.26 12.03
C THR A 93 -21.71 -2.01 10.76
N PHE A 94 -22.34 -2.08 9.57
CA PHE A 94 -21.69 -1.76 8.31
C PHE A 94 -21.24 -0.29 8.28
N TRP A 95 -22.12 0.62 8.66
CA TRP A 95 -21.80 2.05 8.75
C TRP A 95 -20.71 2.35 9.77
N LEU A 96 -20.73 1.69 10.93
CA LEU A 96 -19.67 1.84 11.93
C LEU A 96 -18.32 1.41 11.35
N VAL A 97 -18.24 0.21 10.76
CA VAL A 97 -16.98 -0.33 10.22
C VAL A 97 -16.46 0.52 9.07
N ILE A 98 -17.32 0.95 8.13
CA ILE A 98 -16.88 1.75 6.98
C ILE A 98 -16.44 3.15 7.40
N THR A 99 -17.12 3.78 8.38
CA THR A 99 -16.71 5.08 8.91
C THR A 99 -15.38 4.98 9.66
N VAL A 100 -15.21 3.99 10.55
CA VAL A 100 -13.94 3.79 11.26
C VAL A 100 -12.81 3.47 10.29
N SER A 101 -13.05 2.63 9.29
CA SER A 101 -12.08 2.33 8.23
C SER A 101 -11.70 3.60 7.44
N GLY A 102 -12.68 4.46 7.12
CA GLY A 102 -12.45 5.74 6.48
C GLY A 102 -11.55 6.67 7.31
N PHE A 103 -11.81 6.79 8.62
CA PHE A 103 -10.97 7.58 9.52
C PHE A 103 -9.53 7.04 9.60
N LEU A 104 -9.35 5.72 9.73
CA LEU A 104 -8.03 5.10 9.73
C LEU A 104 -7.33 5.28 8.37
N GLY A 105 -8.06 5.18 7.26
CA GLY A 105 -7.56 5.43 5.92
C GLY A 105 -7.06 6.86 5.73
N LEU A 106 -7.80 7.86 6.24
CA LEU A 106 -7.37 9.26 6.26
C LEU A 106 -6.11 9.45 7.10
N PHE A 107 -6.02 8.80 8.26
CA PHE A 107 -4.83 8.87 9.11
C PHE A 107 -3.59 8.26 8.42
N ILE A 108 -3.75 7.12 7.75
CA ILE A 108 -2.69 6.51 6.93
C ILE A 108 -2.30 7.46 5.79
N SER A 109 -3.27 8.02 5.07
CA SER A 109 -3.00 8.95 3.96
C SER A 109 -2.20 10.18 4.44
N PHE A 110 -2.60 10.76 5.57
CA PHE A 110 -1.93 11.89 6.18
C PHE A 110 -0.49 11.56 6.58
N THR A 111 -0.30 10.48 7.35
CA THR A 111 1.03 10.07 7.81
C THR A 111 1.94 9.66 6.66
N SER A 112 1.42 9.01 5.61
CA SER A 112 2.17 8.65 4.41
C SER A 112 2.66 9.87 3.62
N ILE A 113 1.79 10.84 3.35
CA ILE A 113 2.17 12.05 2.60
C ILE A 113 3.11 12.92 3.42
N TRP A 114 2.85 13.07 4.72
CA TRP A 114 3.74 13.77 5.63
C TRP A 114 5.13 13.12 5.69
N PHE A 115 5.19 11.79 5.79
CA PHE A 115 6.45 11.06 5.78
C PHE A 115 7.19 11.20 4.44
N LEU A 116 6.48 11.10 3.32
CA LEU A 116 7.07 11.31 1.98
C LEU A 116 7.58 12.74 1.80
N HIS A 117 6.91 13.73 2.39
CA HIS A 117 7.32 15.14 2.36
C HIS A 117 8.68 15.32 3.05
N LYS A 118 8.83 14.74 4.24
CA LYS A 118 10.07 14.83 5.05
C LYS A 118 11.19 13.89 4.60
N THR A 119 10.91 12.95 3.71
CA THR A 119 11.88 11.93 3.27
C THR A 119 11.97 11.86 1.74
N SER A 120 12.50 10.76 1.18
CA SER A 120 12.57 10.54 -0.27
C SER A 120 11.59 9.45 -0.69
N ALA A 121 11.21 9.42 -1.97
CA ALA A 121 10.39 8.32 -2.52
C ALA A 121 11.03 6.93 -2.29
N THR A 122 12.37 6.86 -2.30
CA THR A 122 13.13 5.64 -2.02
C THR A 122 12.99 5.19 -0.57
N THR A 123 13.09 6.12 0.39
CA THR A 123 12.91 5.83 1.82
C THR A 123 11.47 5.44 2.13
N TYR A 124 10.50 6.14 1.52
CA TYR A 124 9.08 5.82 1.62
C TYR A 124 8.80 4.37 1.18
N SER A 125 9.30 3.98 0.00
CA SER A 125 9.18 2.61 -0.52
C SER A 125 9.87 1.57 0.37
N LEU A 126 11.01 1.94 0.98
CA LEU A 126 11.74 1.07 1.90
C LEU A 126 10.93 0.79 3.18
N ILE A 127 10.42 1.83 3.83
CA ILE A 127 9.58 1.68 5.03
C ILE A 127 8.28 0.95 4.69
N GLY A 128 7.69 1.22 3.52
CA GLY A 128 6.53 0.47 3.03
C GLY A 128 6.81 -1.03 2.91
N SER A 129 8.02 -1.41 2.46
CA SER A 129 8.46 -2.81 2.40
C SER A 129 8.70 -3.41 3.78
N LEU A 130 9.24 -2.64 4.74
CA LEU A 130 9.41 -3.08 6.12
C LEU A 130 8.07 -3.29 6.83
N ASN A 131 7.07 -2.43 6.59
CA ASN A 131 5.73 -2.56 7.18
C ASN A 131 5.02 -3.87 6.76
N LYS A 132 5.37 -4.42 5.59
CA LYS A 132 4.85 -5.72 5.15
C LYS A 132 5.30 -6.87 6.06
N ILE A 133 6.44 -6.75 6.75
CA ILE A 133 6.97 -7.81 7.63
C ILE A 133 6.03 -8.06 8.82
N PRO A 134 5.76 -7.07 9.72
CA PRO A 134 4.85 -7.28 10.84
C PRO A 134 3.43 -7.55 10.36
N LEU A 135 2.99 -6.96 9.25
CA LEU A 135 1.67 -7.21 8.67
C LEU A 135 1.49 -8.69 8.25
N SER A 136 2.49 -9.27 7.58
CA SER A 136 2.46 -10.69 7.20
C SER A 136 2.45 -11.61 8.42
N ILE A 137 3.27 -11.31 9.44
CA ILE A 137 3.28 -12.09 10.70
C ILE A 137 1.91 -12.00 11.38
N ALA A 138 1.36 -10.79 11.53
CA ALA A 138 0.04 -10.57 12.11
C ALA A 138 -1.05 -11.31 11.32
N GLY A 139 -0.99 -11.31 9.98
CA GLY A 139 -1.94 -12.02 9.14
C GLY A 139 -1.92 -13.54 9.38
N ILE A 140 -0.73 -14.14 9.44
CA ILE A 140 -0.58 -15.58 9.71
C ILE A 140 -1.15 -15.93 11.10
N VAL A 141 -0.81 -15.12 12.12
CA VAL A 141 -1.23 -15.38 13.51
C VAL A 141 -2.71 -15.13 13.73
N LEU A 142 -3.25 -14.02 13.24
CA LEU A 142 -4.65 -13.64 13.47
C LEU A 142 -5.64 -14.50 12.67
N PHE A 143 -5.28 -14.87 11.43
CA PHE A 143 -6.15 -15.65 10.56
C PHE A 143 -5.85 -17.15 10.56
N ASN A 144 -4.90 -17.61 11.39
CA ASN A 144 -4.46 -19.02 11.47
C ASN A 144 -4.24 -19.65 10.08
N VAL A 145 -3.51 -18.93 9.21
CA VAL A 145 -3.27 -19.38 7.84
C VAL A 145 -2.42 -20.66 7.88
N PRO A 146 -2.82 -21.74 7.18
CA PRO A 146 -2.04 -22.97 7.17
C PRO A 146 -0.69 -22.74 6.48
N THR A 147 0.41 -22.92 7.21
CA THR A 147 1.77 -22.77 6.68
C THR A 147 2.49 -24.11 6.71
N SER A 148 2.96 -24.56 5.55
CA SER A 148 3.85 -25.73 5.44
C SER A 148 5.29 -25.33 5.82
N MET A 149 6.11 -26.30 6.28
CA MET A 149 7.51 -26.04 6.64
C MET A 149 8.31 -25.34 5.51
N PRO A 150 8.19 -25.73 4.22
CA PRO A 150 8.86 -25.03 3.12
C PRO A 150 8.34 -23.60 2.88
N ASN A 151 7.03 -23.38 3.04
CA ASN A 151 6.42 -22.05 2.90
C ASN A 151 6.92 -21.10 4.02
N SER A 152 6.92 -21.56 5.27
CA SER A 152 7.42 -20.80 6.42
C SER A 152 8.88 -20.39 6.25
N LEU A 153 9.74 -21.29 5.74
CA LEU A 153 11.13 -20.96 5.44
C LEU A 153 11.25 -19.94 4.29
N SER A 154 10.47 -20.08 3.22
CA SER A 154 10.45 -19.11 2.11
C SER A 154 10.03 -17.72 2.56
N ILE A 155 9.02 -17.63 3.43
CA ILE A 155 8.58 -16.37 4.05
C ILE A 155 9.74 -15.80 4.87
N LEU A 156 10.34 -16.58 5.78
CA LEU A 156 11.45 -16.14 6.62
C LEU A 156 12.63 -15.59 5.80
N PHE A 157 13.05 -16.31 4.76
CA PHE A 157 14.11 -15.87 3.85
C PHE A 157 13.73 -14.57 3.12
N GLY A 158 12.47 -14.43 2.70
CA GLY A 158 11.95 -13.20 2.10
C GLY A 158 12.03 -12.00 3.06
N LEU A 159 11.63 -12.18 4.32
CA LEU A 159 11.68 -11.14 5.35
C LEU A 159 13.13 -10.74 5.66
N LEU A 160 14.04 -11.71 5.85
CA LEU A 160 15.46 -11.46 6.09
C LEU A 160 16.11 -10.73 4.93
N ALA A 161 15.82 -11.12 3.69
CA ALA A 161 16.31 -10.43 2.49
C ALA A 161 15.82 -8.97 2.44
N GLY A 162 14.57 -8.70 2.84
CA GLY A 162 14.02 -7.34 2.94
C GLY A 162 14.76 -6.48 3.96
N ILE A 163 15.06 -7.03 5.13
CA ILE A 163 15.82 -6.34 6.19
C ILE A 163 17.25 -6.04 5.73
N LEU A 164 17.93 -7.01 5.12
CA LEU A 164 19.29 -6.82 4.59
C LEU A 164 19.33 -5.77 3.49
N PHE A 165 18.35 -5.77 2.57
CA PHE A 165 18.22 -4.76 1.54
C PHE A 165 18.03 -3.35 2.15
N ALA A 166 17.15 -3.22 3.14
CA ALA A 166 16.92 -1.97 3.85
C ALA A 166 18.20 -1.45 4.51
N LYS A 167 18.90 -2.32 5.23
CA LYS A 167 20.16 -1.98 5.91
C LYS A 167 21.24 -1.55 4.93
N ALA A 168 21.42 -2.29 3.83
CA ALA A 168 22.42 -1.95 2.80
C ALA A 168 22.13 -0.59 2.16
N LYS A 169 20.86 -0.32 1.82
CA LYS A 169 20.44 0.94 1.19
C LYS A 169 20.64 2.14 2.12
N MET A 170 20.28 2.02 3.39
CA MET A 170 20.52 3.08 4.39
C MET A 170 22.02 3.34 4.61
N SER A 171 22.86 2.31 4.50
CA SER A 171 24.31 2.46 4.63
C SER A 171 24.96 3.16 3.43
N GLY A 172 24.42 2.99 2.22
CA GLY A 172 24.92 3.65 1.01
C GLY A 172 24.50 5.11 0.86
N SER A 173 23.52 5.58 1.63
CA SER A 173 23.06 6.99 1.64
C SER A 173 23.91 7.91 2.53
N LYS A 174 24.99 7.41 3.14
CA LYS A 174 25.91 8.15 4.02
C LYS A 174 27.12 8.79 3.30
N LEU A 175 27.11 8.87 1.97
CA LEU A 175 28.10 9.65 1.19
C LEU A 175 27.43 10.84 0.52
#